data_AF-A0A9D1J4Y4-F1
#
_entry.id   AF-A0A9D1J4Y4-F1
#
_cell.length_a   1.000
_cell.length_b   1.000
_cell.length_c   1.000
_cell.angle_alpha   90.00
_cell.angle_beta   90.00
_cell.angle_gamma   90.00
#
_symmetry.space_group_name_H-M   'P 1'
#
loop_
_entity.id
_entity.type
_entity.pdbx_description
1 polymer ?
#
loop_
_entity_poly.entity_id
_entity_poly.type
_entity_poly.pdbx_seq_one_letter_code
_entity_poly.pdbx_strand_id
1 'polypeptide(L)'
;MAQKRKKTSFAARSGGKTTPLSGKKKSGGKSVPARRKKGLNWPVIVAAGVLLATYAIVVLFNGFHWPGWQEGWDDLKDSARTLLQAVQSAFGQLEADTPDGLVLDPPAGGEVRVHFIDVGQGDCILIEGSGESVLIDAGENDQGDEVLGYLSAAGIEDIDLAVGTHPHSDHIGGMDTVLEGITVGRLMLSDVPDSIVPTTRTYLDLLDAAEETGTEMFYGYPGDQVSICGGTLTVLGPVEDYDDLNDESLVIRFDYGESSFLFTGDEESGAEEDLLASGADIGADVLKVGHHGSDTSSSEEFLRAVGPEIAVIECGEGNDYGHPHLEVLERLEAVSAAVYRTDLDGSVVVTADGSGNYDVSTAEGRP
;
A
#
# COMPACT_ATOMS: atom_id res chain seq x y z
N MET A 1 32.32 -9.69 20.93
CA MET A 1 32.21 -11.16 21.12
C MET A 1 31.01 -11.61 20.29
N ALA A 2 31.23 -12.36 19.22
CA ALA A 2 30.19 -12.71 18.25
C ALA A 2 29.37 -13.91 18.75
N GLN A 3 28.05 -13.72 18.94
CA GLN A 3 27.15 -14.78 19.36
C GLN A 3 26.24 -15.17 18.19
N LYS A 4 26.60 -16.27 17.52
CA LYS A 4 25.76 -16.94 16.52
C LYS A 4 24.50 -17.49 17.20
N ARG A 5 23.32 -17.03 16.81
CA ARG A 5 22.05 -17.72 17.10
C ARG A 5 21.58 -18.54 15.90
N LYS A 6 20.95 -19.67 16.24
CA LYS A 6 20.71 -20.82 15.37
C LYS A 6 19.31 -20.72 14.76
N LYS A 7 19.21 -20.97 13.46
CA LYS A 7 17.95 -21.30 12.76
C LYS A 7 17.37 -22.58 13.34
N THR A 8 16.09 -22.57 13.74
CA THR A 8 15.31 -23.78 14.02
C THR A 8 14.02 -23.77 13.22
N SER A 9 13.95 -24.66 12.24
CA SER A 9 12.74 -25.03 11.48
C SER A 9 11.82 -25.89 12.34
N PHE A 10 10.52 -25.60 12.39
CA PHE A 10 9.53 -26.49 12.99
C PHE A 10 8.94 -27.45 11.95
N ALA A 11 9.06 -28.75 12.22
CA ALA A 11 8.39 -29.81 11.49
C ALA A 11 7.31 -30.44 12.38
N ALA A 12 6.11 -30.56 11.81
CA ALA A 12 4.92 -31.12 12.44
C ALA A 12 5.09 -32.61 12.83
N ARG A 13 4.45 -33.01 13.95
CA ARG A 13 4.22 -34.42 14.27
C ARG A 13 2.80 -34.68 14.80
N SER A 14 2.17 -35.61 14.10
CA SER A 14 0.85 -36.20 14.29
C SER A 14 0.75 -37.18 15.48
N GLY A 15 -0.46 -37.30 16.03
CA GLY A 15 -1.06 -38.62 16.32
C GLY A 15 -1.60 -38.85 17.73
N GLY A 16 -2.86 -39.26 17.84
CA GLY A 16 -3.37 -39.98 19.01
C GLY A 16 -4.87 -39.85 19.30
N LYS A 17 -5.68 -40.77 18.76
CA LYS A 17 -7.11 -40.96 19.06
C LYS A 17 -7.31 -41.72 20.38
N THR A 18 -8.33 -41.37 21.18
CA THR A 18 -9.31 -42.31 21.78
C THR A 18 -10.57 -41.59 22.30
N THR A 19 -11.74 -42.12 21.91
CA THR A 19 -13.15 -41.78 22.19
C THR A 19 -13.72 -42.47 23.46
N PRO A 20 -15.04 -42.43 23.77
CA PRO A 20 -15.97 -41.30 24.01
C PRO A 20 -16.79 -41.51 25.31
N LEU A 21 -17.66 -40.57 25.72
CA LEU A 21 -18.94 -40.89 26.39
C LEU A 21 -19.91 -39.69 26.38
N SER A 22 -21.19 -40.04 26.44
CA SER A 22 -22.34 -39.34 25.85
C SER A 22 -23.07 -38.35 26.77
N GLY A 23 -23.67 -37.31 26.17
CA GLY A 23 -24.76 -36.54 26.76
C GLY A 23 -25.57 -35.78 25.70
N LYS A 24 -26.68 -36.36 25.24
CA LYS A 24 -27.64 -35.75 24.29
C LYS A 24 -28.48 -34.66 24.96
N LYS A 25 -28.72 -33.55 24.24
CA LYS A 25 -30.08 -32.98 24.03
C LYS A 25 -30.14 -32.13 22.76
N LYS A 26 -31.19 -32.38 21.97
CA LYS A 26 -31.53 -31.78 20.67
C LYS A 26 -32.25 -30.44 20.88
N SER A 27 -32.07 -29.48 19.97
CA SER A 27 -33.10 -29.03 19.00
C SER A 27 -32.76 -27.65 18.40
N GLY A 28 -32.86 -27.51 17.08
CA GLY A 28 -32.87 -26.21 16.41
C GLY A 28 -32.20 -26.24 15.05
N GLY A 29 -32.87 -26.84 14.06
CA GLY A 29 -32.41 -26.77 12.67
C GLY A 29 -32.58 -25.36 12.12
N LYS A 30 -31.51 -24.81 11.55
CA LYS A 30 -31.57 -23.81 10.49
C LYS A 30 -30.58 -24.23 9.39
N SER A 31 -31.06 -24.07 8.17
CA SER A 31 -30.51 -24.50 6.90
C SER A 31 -29.09 -24.02 6.63
N VAL A 32 -28.30 -24.92 6.04
CA VAL A 32 -27.03 -24.65 5.35
C VAL A 32 -27.25 -23.56 4.29
N PRO A 33 -26.49 -22.45 4.27
CA PRO A 33 -26.42 -21.60 3.09
C PRO A 33 -25.60 -22.32 2.02
N ALA A 34 -26.19 -22.45 0.85
CA ALA A 34 -25.65 -23.13 -0.31
C ALA A 34 -24.28 -22.55 -0.72
N ARG A 35 -23.38 -23.44 -1.16
CA ARG A 35 -22.24 -23.11 -2.01
C ARG A 35 -22.67 -22.06 -3.05
N ARG A 36 -22.15 -20.82 -2.94
CA ARG A 36 -22.19 -19.88 -4.06
C ARG A 36 -21.45 -20.56 -5.22
N LYS A 37 -22.19 -20.81 -6.30
CA LYS A 37 -21.60 -21.21 -7.59
C LYS A 37 -20.56 -20.15 -7.93
N LYS A 38 -19.35 -20.57 -8.35
CA LYS A 38 -18.34 -19.67 -8.94
C LYS A 38 -19.07 -18.74 -9.91
N GLY A 39 -19.14 -17.46 -9.56
CA GLY A 39 -19.68 -16.43 -10.43
C GLY A 39 -18.84 -16.41 -11.69
N LEU A 40 -19.50 -16.19 -12.83
CA LEU A 40 -18.81 -15.97 -14.09
C LEU A 40 -17.89 -14.76 -13.89
N ASN A 41 -16.61 -14.88 -14.24
CA ASN A 41 -15.63 -13.79 -14.10
C ASN A 41 -16.01 -12.67 -15.07
N TRP A 42 -16.80 -11.71 -14.58
CA TRP A 42 -17.38 -10.62 -15.36
C TRP A 42 -16.30 -9.78 -16.05
N PRO A 43 -15.17 -9.44 -15.41
CA PRO A 43 -14.04 -8.78 -16.07
C PRO A 43 -13.53 -9.55 -17.30
N VAL A 44 -13.33 -10.86 -17.19
CA VAL A 44 -12.89 -11.71 -18.32
C VAL A 44 -13.95 -11.77 -19.44
N ILE A 45 -15.24 -11.77 -19.10
CA ILE A 45 -16.34 -11.75 -20.07
C ILE A 45 -16.44 -10.40 -20.76
N VAL A 46 -16.25 -9.31 -20.02
CA VAL A 46 -16.24 -7.95 -20.54
C VAL A 46 -15.05 -7.77 -21.48
N ALA A 47 -13.85 -8.21 -21.09
CA ALA A 47 -12.65 -8.19 -21.94
C ALA A 47 -12.83 -9.05 -23.21
N ALA A 48 -13.39 -10.26 -23.08
CA ALA A 48 -13.71 -11.11 -24.23
C ALA A 48 -14.79 -10.48 -25.15
N GLY A 49 -15.77 -9.79 -24.55
CA GLY A 49 -16.81 -9.05 -25.27
C GLY A 49 -16.25 -7.86 -26.04
N VAL A 50 -15.33 -7.10 -25.44
CA VAL A 50 -14.63 -5.98 -26.07
C VAL A 50 -13.74 -6.47 -27.22
N LEU A 51 -12.99 -7.56 -27.04
CA LEU A 51 -12.18 -8.14 -28.11
C LEU A 51 -13.02 -8.65 -29.29
N LEU A 52 -14.17 -9.29 -29.02
CA LEU A 52 -15.11 -9.73 -30.05
C LEU A 52 -15.77 -8.56 -30.78
N ALA A 53 -16.14 -7.50 -30.06
CA ALA A 53 -16.70 -6.28 -30.64
C ALA A 53 -15.68 -5.55 -31.52
N THR A 54 -14.45 -5.38 -31.05
CA THR A 54 -13.35 -4.79 -31.81
C THR A 54 -13.02 -5.61 -33.06
N TYR A 55 -12.97 -6.94 -32.95
CA TYR A 55 -12.77 -7.82 -34.10
C TYR A 55 -13.92 -7.69 -35.12
N ALA A 56 -15.18 -7.65 -34.66
CA ALA A 56 -16.33 -7.44 -35.54
C ALA A 56 -16.28 -6.07 -36.24
N ILE A 57 -15.89 -5.01 -35.54
CA ILE A 57 -15.70 -3.66 -36.10
C ILE A 57 -14.58 -3.67 -37.15
N VAL A 58 -13.43 -4.29 -36.86
CA VAL A 58 -12.31 -4.42 -37.79
C VAL A 58 -12.70 -5.19 -39.06
N VAL A 59 -13.49 -6.27 -38.93
CA VAL A 59 -14.02 -7.02 -40.08
C VAL A 59 -15.01 -6.20 -40.90
N LEU A 60 -15.84 -5.37 -40.23
CA LEU A 60 -16.82 -4.48 -40.87
C LEU A 60 -16.17 -3.31 -41.64
N PHE A 61 -15.07 -2.74 -41.12
CA PHE A 61 -14.38 -1.59 -41.71
C PHE A 61 -13.30 -1.96 -42.73
N ASN A 62 -12.75 -3.18 -42.70
CA ASN A 62 -11.81 -3.68 -43.72
C ASN A 62 -12.50 -4.21 -45.01
N GLY A 63 -13.81 -4.02 -45.15
CA GLY A 63 -14.51 -4.14 -46.44
C GLY A 63 -14.75 -5.58 -46.91
N PHE A 64 -14.86 -6.57 -46.00
CA PHE A 64 -15.25 -7.92 -46.38
C PHE A 64 -16.74 -7.99 -46.74
N HIS A 65 -17.06 -7.68 -47.99
CA HIS A 65 -18.45 -7.65 -48.48
C HIS A 65 -18.88 -9.01 -49.03
N TRP A 66 -19.94 -9.59 -48.45
CA TRP A 66 -20.66 -10.68 -49.10
C TRP A 66 -21.57 -10.11 -50.20
N PRO A 67 -21.41 -10.50 -51.48
CA PRO A 67 -22.21 -9.95 -52.57
C PRO A 67 -23.70 -10.29 -52.41
N GLY A 68 -24.57 -9.27 -52.46
CA GLY A 68 -26.03 -9.43 -52.48
C GLY A 68 -26.79 -9.07 -51.19
N TRP A 69 -26.13 -8.51 -50.17
CA TRP A 69 -26.76 -8.23 -48.88
C TRP A 69 -26.57 -6.78 -48.39
N GLN A 70 -26.82 -5.78 -49.25
CA GLN A 70 -26.50 -4.37 -48.96
C GLN A 70 -27.27 -3.76 -47.77
N GLU A 71 -28.58 -3.99 -47.65
CA GLU A 71 -29.39 -3.41 -46.56
C GLU A 71 -28.96 -3.92 -45.17
N GLY A 72 -28.52 -5.19 -45.07
CA GLY A 72 -28.02 -5.75 -43.81
C GLY A 72 -26.69 -5.18 -43.34
N TRP A 73 -25.88 -4.58 -44.24
CA TRP A 73 -24.60 -3.98 -43.87
C TRP A 73 -24.73 -2.61 -43.21
N ASP A 74 -25.73 -1.83 -43.59
CA ASP A 74 -25.93 -0.50 -43.01
C ASP A 74 -26.53 -0.59 -41.60
N ASP A 75 -27.51 -1.48 -41.38
CA ASP A 75 -28.03 -1.78 -40.04
C ASP A 75 -26.95 -2.34 -39.08
N LEU A 76 -26.02 -3.15 -39.60
CA LEU A 76 -24.91 -3.68 -38.80
C LEU A 76 -23.91 -2.58 -38.40
N LYS A 77 -23.63 -1.64 -39.31
CA LYS A 77 -22.76 -0.49 -39.03
C LYS A 77 -23.38 0.45 -38.00
N ASP A 78 -24.68 0.67 -38.07
CA ASP A 78 -25.39 1.52 -37.11
C ASP A 78 -25.47 0.86 -35.73
N SER A 79 -25.68 -0.45 -35.68
CA SER A 79 -25.59 -1.23 -34.45
C SER A 79 -24.17 -1.18 -33.86
N ALA A 80 -23.13 -1.30 -34.70
CA ALA A 80 -21.74 -1.19 -34.27
C ALA A 80 -21.38 0.21 -33.76
N ARG A 81 -21.90 1.28 -34.39
CA ARG A 81 -21.75 2.67 -33.90
C ARG A 81 -22.43 2.88 -32.57
N THR A 82 -23.63 2.33 -32.39
CA THR A 82 -24.37 2.42 -31.12
C THR A 82 -23.61 1.69 -30.01
N LEU A 83 -23.06 0.52 -30.31
CA LEU A 83 -22.23 -0.23 -29.38
C LEU A 83 -20.94 0.54 -29.03
N LEU A 84 -20.28 1.14 -30.04
CA LEU A 84 -19.08 1.95 -29.83
C LEU A 84 -19.37 3.18 -28.96
N GLN A 85 -20.50 3.85 -29.18
CA GLN A 85 -20.92 4.99 -28.35
C GLN A 85 -21.27 4.55 -26.92
N ALA A 86 -21.90 3.40 -26.74
CA ALA A 86 -22.19 2.85 -25.41
C ALA A 86 -20.90 2.46 -24.67
N VAL A 87 -19.93 1.87 -25.37
CA VAL A 87 -18.59 1.57 -24.82
C VAL A 87 -17.86 2.86 -24.47
N GLN A 88 -17.82 3.85 -25.36
CA GLN A 88 -17.20 5.16 -25.09
C GLN A 88 -17.87 5.90 -23.92
N SER A 89 -19.19 5.81 -23.80
CA SER A 89 -19.91 6.41 -22.67
C SER A 89 -19.64 5.67 -21.36
N ALA A 90 -19.51 4.34 -21.40
CA ALA A 90 -19.13 3.54 -20.23
C ALA A 90 -17.68 3.80 -19.81
N PHE A 91 -16.77 4.00 -20.76
CA PHE A 91 -15.38 4.42 -20.48
C PHE A 91 -15.32 5.84 -19.92
N GLY A 92 -16.09 6.79 -20.46
CA GLY A 92 -16.17 8.15 -19.90
C GLY A 92 -16.87 8.22 -18.54
N GLN A 93 -17.66 7.21 -18.16
CA GLN A 93 -18.16 7.04 -16.80
C GLN A 93 -17.14 6.38 -15.87
N LEU A 94 -16.27 5.49 -16.39
CA LEU A 94 -15.14 4.93 -15.65
C LEU A 94 -14.09 5.99 -15.33
N GLU A 95 -13.82 6.93 -16.24
CA GLU A 95 -12.96 8.11 -16.01
C GLU A 95 -13.56 9.11 -15.00
N ALA A 96 -14.87 9.02 -14.71
CA ALA A 96 -15.54 9.88 -13.74
C ALA A 96 -15.68 9.23 -12.36
N ASP A 97 -15.40 7.93 -12.24
CA ASP A 97 -15.40 7.14 -10.99
C ASP A 97 -13.97 6.78 -10.54
N THR A 98 -12.92 7.33 -11.16
CA THR A 98 -11.56 7.28 -10.61
C THR A 98 -11.49 8.16 -9.35
N PRO A 99 -11.00 7.65 -8.21
CA PRO A 99 -10.72 8.49 -7.05
C PRO A 99 -9.74 9.58 -7.47
N ASP A 100 -10.14 10.83 -7.20
CA ASP A 100 -9.44 12.11 -7.32
C ASP A 100 -8.39 12.30 -8.44
N GLY A 101 -8.66 13.31 -9.27
CA GLY A 101 -7.98 13.60 -10.54
C GLY A 101 -6.53 14.07 -10.43
N LEU A 102 -5.64 13.20 -9.94
CA LEU A 102 -4.20 13.34 -10.04
C LEU A 102 -3.72 12.62 -11.32
N VAL A 103 -3.48 13.39 -12.39
CA VAL A 103 -2.84 12.86 -13.60
C VAL A 103 -1.32 12.89 -13.36
N LEU A 104 -0.75 11.74 -13.02
CA LEU A 104 0.68 11.57 -12.78
C LEU A 104 1.37 11.13 -14.07
N ASP A 105 2.10 12.03 -14.73
CA ASP A 105 2.97 11.67 -15.87
C ASP A 105 4.12 10.77 -15.38
N PRO A 106 4.43 9.60 -15.96
CA PRO A 106 5.53 8.74 -15.48
C PRO A 106 6.85 9.53 -15.33
N PRO A 107 7.70 9.23 -14.32
CA PRO A 107 8.86 10.05 -14.02
C PRO A 107 9.73 10.26 -15.26
N ALA A 108 10.15 11.51 -15.50
CA ALA A 108 11.22 11.75 -16.46
C ALA A 108 12.46 11.00 -15.94
N GLY A 109 13.20 10.32 -16.83
CA GLY A 109 14.38 9.58 -16.38
C GLY A 109 15.33 10.50 -15.59
N GLY A 110 15.49 10.24 -14.29
CA GLY A 110 16.21 11.12 -13.37
C GLY A 110 15.38 11.69 -12.21
N GLU A 111 14.13 11.28 -12.02
CA GLU A 111 13.30 11.66 -10.86
C GLU A 111 12.79 10.43 -10.09
N VAL A 112 12.50 10.61 -8.81
CA VAL A 112 11.73 9.68 -7.96
C VAL A 112 10.50 10.41 -7.42
N ARG A 113 9.38 9.71 -7.30
CA ARG A 113 8.18 10.22 -6.65
C ARG A 113 7.85 9.40 -5.43
N VAL A 114 7.51 10.09 -4.34
CA VAL A 114 7.03 9.51 -3.10
C VAL A 114 5.63 10.04 -2.85
N HIS A 115 4.66 9.14 -2.88
CA HIS A 115 3.24 9.42 -2.75
C HIS A 115 2.82 8.98 -1.37
N PHE A 116 2.34 9.91 -0.56
CA PHE A 116 1.65 9.66 0.69
C PHE A 116 0.17 9.63 0.34
N ILE A 117 -0.37 8.42 0.21
CA ILE A 117 -1.69 8.19 -0.38
C ILE A 117 -2.72 8.42 0.71
N ASP A 118 -3.64 9.34 0.46
CA ASP A 118 -4.81 9.50 1.32
C ASP A 118 -5.67 8.25 1.20
N VAL A 119 -5.51 7.34 2.15
CA VAL A 119 -6.37 6.16 2.37
C VAL A 119 -7.43 6.42 3.44
N GLY A 120 -7.54 7.65 3.97
CA GLY A 120 -8.30 7.98 5.15
C GLY A 120 -7.42 7.85 6.40
N GLN A 121 -7.89 7.10 7.40
CA GLN A 121 -7.03 6.75 8.54
C GLN A 121 -6.12 5.57 8.15
N GLY A 122 -4.82 5.76 8.27
CA GLY A 122 -3.78 4.77 8.01
C GLY A 122 -2.64 5.30 7.15
N ASP A 123 -1.62 4.47 6.98
CA ASP A 123 -0.44 4.76 6.16
C ASP A 123 -0.50 3.97 4.85
N CYS A 124 -0.18 4.63 3.74
CA CYS A 124 0.00 3.98 2.45
C CYS A 124 0.91 4.83 1.56
N ILE A 125 2.15 4.38 1.38
CA ILE A 125 3.18 5.16 0.70
C ILE A 125 3.68 4.42 -0.53
N LEU A 126 3.57 5.04 -1.70
CA LEU A 126 4.17 4.54 -2.94
C LEU A 126 5.46 5.30 -3.25
N ILE A 127 6.55 4.59 -3.47
CA ILE A 127 7.79 5.13 -4.04
C ILE A 127 7.92 4.57 -5.45
N GLU A 128 7.99 5.43 -6.46
CA GLU A 128 8.23 5.02 -7.85
C GLU A 128 9.39 5.78 -8.48
N GLY A 129 10.24 5.06 -9.20
CA GLY A 129 11.40 5.65 -9.86
C GLY A 129 12.14 4.61 -10.69
N SER A 130 12.81 5.03 -11.76
CA SER A 130 13.62 4.12 -12.59
C SER A 130 12.88 2.90 -13.16
N GLY A 131 11.54 2.93 -13.22
CA GLY A 131 10.70 1.81 -13.65
C GLY A 131 10.50 0.72 -12.59
N GLU A 132 10.87 0.98 -11.34
CA GLU A 132 10.65 0.12 -10.18
C GLU A 132 9.64 0.81 -9.23
N SER A 133 8.99 0.03 -8.36
CA SER A 133 8.09 0.56 -7.34
C SER A 133 8.17 -0.14 -5.97
N VAL A 134 7.96 0.64 -4.92
CA VAL A 134 7.87 0.17 -3.52
C VAL A 134 6.54 0.64 -2.94
N LEU A 135 5.82 -0.26 -2.28
CA LEU A 135 4.66 0.09 -1.46
C LEU A 135 4.99 -0.13 0.02
N ILE A 136 4.89 0.91 0.84
CA ILE A 136 5.04 0.84 2.29
C ILE A 136 3.65 1.01 2.89
N ASP A 137 3.18 -0.02 3.59
CA ASP A 137 1.84 -0.14 4.13
C ASP A 137 0.72 -0.03 3.06
N ALA A 138 -0.51 -0.27 3.46
CA ALA A 138 -1.67 -0.39 2.59
C ALA A 138 -2.99 -0.02 3.29
N GLY A 139 -2.92 0.78 4.36
CA GLY A 139 -4.10 1.24 5.10
C GLY A 139 -4.91 0.12 5.76
N GLU A 140 -6.13 0.46 6.18
CA GLU A 140 -7.11 -0.41 6.82
C GLU A 140 -7.63 -1.57 5.96
N ASN A 141 -8.24 -2.56 6.63
CA ASN A 141 -8.74 -3.79 5.99
C ASN A 141 -9.76 -3.57 4.87
N ASP A 142 -10.42 -2.42 4.81
CA ASP A 142 -11.40 -2.07 3.77
C ASP A 142 -10.85 -1.11 2.69
N GLN A 143 -9.57 -0.75 2.76
CA GLN A 143 -8.92 0.22 1.86
C GLN A 143 -8.13 -0.44 0.72
N GLY A 144 -7.93 -1.76 0.72
CA GLY A 144 -7.13 -2.44 -0.31
C GLY A 144 -7.58 -2.24 -1.76
N ASP A 145 -8.89 -2.19 -2.02
CA ASP A 145 -9.44 -1.89 -3.36
C ASP A 145 -9.13 -0.44 -3.78
N GLU A 146 -9.12 0.49 -2.83
CA GLU A 146 -8.77 1.89 -3.05
C GLU A 146 -7.28 2.04 -3.37
N VAL A 147 -6.42 1.35 -2.62
CA VAL A 147 -4.97 1.28 -2.91
C VAL A 147 -4.71 0.74 -4.32
N LEU A 148 -5.34 -0.38 -4.70
CA LEU A 148 -5.24 -0.92 -6.06
C LEU A 148 -5.73 0.07 -7.13
N GLY A 149 -6.80 0.81 -6.84
CA GLY A 149 -7.30 1.88 -7.70
C GLY A 149 -6.27 2.99 -7.91
N TYR A 150 -5.64 3.45 -6.83
CA TYR A 150 -4.57 4.46 -6.89
C TYR A 150 -3.35 3.96 -7.67
N LEU A 151 -2.86 2.75 -7.36
CA LEU A 151 -1.74 2.13 -8.07
C LEU A 151 -2.01 2.03 -9.57
N SER A 152 -3.22 1.60 -9.95
CA SER A 152 -3.62 1.54 -11.36
C SER A 152 -3.68 2.93 -12.02
N ALA A 153 -4.11 3.97 -11.30
CA ALA A 153 -4.18 5.33 -11.81
C ALA A 153 -2.78 5.96 -11.97
N ALA A 154 -1.85 5.63 -11.06
CA ALA A 154 -0.44 5.99 -11.15
C ALA A 154 0.33 5.19 -12.22
N GLY A 155 -0.31 4.17 -12.84
CA GLY A 155 0.30 3.36 -13.90
C GLY A 155 1.25 2.28 -13.38
N ILE A 156 1.13 1.89 -12.12
CA ILE A 156 1.91 0.82 -11.51
C ILE A 156 1.37 -0.54 -12.00
N GLU A 157 2.21 -1.31 -12.68
CA GLU A 157 1.86 -2.63 -13.21
C GLU A 157 2.25 -3.78 -12.25
N ASP A 158 3.29 -3.55 -11.44
CA ASP A 158 3.79 -4.46 -10.43
C ASP A 158 4.55 -3.70 -9.33
N ILE A 159 4.64 -4.33 -8.15
CA ILE A 159 5.35 -3.84 -6.97
C ILE A 159 6.61 -4.68 -6.78
N ASP A 160 7.80 -4.08 -6.89
CA ASP A 160 9.05 -4.81 -6.69
C ASP A 160 9.25 -5.20 -5.22
N LEU A 161 8.87 -4.30 -4.32
CA LEU A 161 8.96 -4.49 -2.87
C LEU A 161 7.72 -3.92 -2.17
N ALA A 162 6.99 -4.78 -1.46
CA ALA A 162 6.04 -4.33 -0.45
C ALA A 162 6.71 -4.35 0.93
N VAL A 163 6.33 -3.42 1.81
CA VAL A 163 6.76 -3.33 3.20
C VAL A 163 5.52 -3.24 4.08
N GLY A 164 5.41 -4.10 5.08
CA GLY A 164 4.49 -3.91 6.21
C GLY A 164 5.29 -3.46 7.43
N THR A 165 5.12 -2.21 7.85
CA THR A 165 5.93 -1.60 8.92
C THR A 165 5.71 -2.31 10.25
N HIS A 166 4.46 -2.50 10.64
CA HIS A 166 4.05 -3.26 11.81
C HIS A 166 2.62 -3.82 11.66
N PRO A 167 2.15 -4.72 12.55
CA PRO A 167 0.95 -5.50 12.26
C PRO A 167 -0.42 -4.85 12.54
N HIS A 168 -0.48 -3.54 12.79
CA HIS A 168 -1.76 -2.86 12.97
C HIS A 168 -2.53 -2.74 11.65
N SER A 169 -3.86 -2.62 11.80
CA SER A 169 -4.75 -2.75 10.66
C SER A 169 -4.70 -1.55 9.74
N ASP A 170 -4.51 -0.35 10.25
CA ASP A 170 -4.31 0.88 9.51
C ASP A 170 -2.94 0.97 8.79
N HIS A 171 -2.14 -0.11 8.85
CA HIS A 171 -0.90 -0.29 8.11
C HIS A 171 -0.98 -1.47 7.16
N ILE A 172 -1.14 -2.69 7.67
CA ILE A 172 -1.12 -3.90 6.83
C ILE A 172 -2.50 -4.39 6.39
N GLY A 173 -3.58 -3.68 6.75
CA GLY A 173 -4.96 -4.10 6.56
C GLY A 173 -5.32 -4.36 5.11
N GLY A 174 -5.01 -3.43 4.21
CA GLY A 174 -5.28 -3.59 2.78
C GLY A 174 -4.26 -4.45 2.03
N MET A 175 -3.18 -4.88 2.69
CA MET A 175 -2.04 -5.52 2.03
C MET A 175 -2.39 -6.89 1.47
N ASP A 176 -3.29 -7.64 2.10
CA ASP A 176 -3.78 -8.93 1.58
C ASP A 176 -4.43 -8.77 0.19
N THR A 177 -5.29 -7.76 0.06
CA THR A 177 -6.00 -7.38 -1.17
C THR A 177 -5.01 -6.91 -2.23
N VAL A 178 -3.98 -6.15 -1.84
CA VAL A 178 -2.89 -5.74 -2.74
C VAL A 178 -2.15 -6.96 -3.29
N LEU A 179 -1.70 -7.89 -2.43
CA LEU A 179 -0.99 -9.10 -2.87
C LEU A 179 -1.83 -9.95 -3.85
N GLU A 180 -3.14 -10.04 -3.62
CA GLU A 180 -4.06 -10.78 -4.49
C GLU A 180 -4.38 -10.04 -5.80
N GLY A 181 -4.30 -8.71 -5.81
CA GLY A 181 -4.73 -7.84 -6.90
C GLY A 181 -3.64 -7.44 -7.90
N ILE A 182 -2.39 -7.29 -7.44
CA ILE A 182 -1.24 -6.88 -8.26
C ILE A 182 -0.04 -7.80 -7.98
N THR A 183 0.86 -7.95 -8.96
CA THR A 183 2.06 -8.77 -8.75
C THR A 183 2.99 -8.06 -7.77
N VAL A 184 3.38 -8.75 -6.69
CA VAL A 184 4.35 -8.26 -5.71
C VAL A 184 5.56 -9.16 -5.71
N GLY A 185 6.74 -8.59 -5.92
CA GLY A 185 8.01 -9.32 -6.00
C GLY A 185 8.40 -9.95 -4.67
N ARG A 186 8.50 -9.13 -3.62
CA ARG A 186 8.85 -9.55 -2.26
C ARG A 186 8.11 -8.70 -1.23
N LEU A 187 7.86 -9.26 -0.06
CA LEU A 187 7.24 -8.59 1.08
C LEU A 187 8.23 -8.55 2.26
N MET A 188 8.62 -7.35 2.67
CA MET A 188 9.39 -7.12 3.89
C MET A 188 8.44 -6.89 5.07
N LEU A 189 8.68 -7.53 6.20
CA LEU A 189 7.92 -7.34 7.44
C LEU A 189 8.87 -7.06 8.62
N SER A 190 8.34 -6.49 9.70
CA SER A 190 9.04 -6.47 10.99
C SER A 190 9.13 -7.88 11.60
N ASP A 191 10.26 -8.20 12.25
CA ASP A 191 10.49 -9.45 12.97
C ASP A 191 9.98 -9.35 14.41
N VAL A 192 8.66 -9.31 14.57
CA VAL A 192 8.00 -9.10 15.86
C VAL A 192 8.36 -10.21 16.87
N PRO A 193 8.74 -9.87 18.12
CA PRO A 193 9.10 -10.84 19.15
C PRO A 193 8.00 -11.88 19.44
N ASP A 194 8.40 -13.13 19.68
CA ASP A 194 7.51 -14.27 19.98
C ASP A 194 6.45 -13.97 21.08
N SER A 195 6.73 -13.04 22.00
CA SER A 195 5.83 -12.62 23.07
C SER A 195 4.62 -11.81 22.60
N ILE A 196 4.76 -11.11 21.48
CA ILE A 196 3.75 -10.17 20.96
C ILE A 196 3.34 -10.43 19.51
N VAL A 197 3.81 -11.55 18.91
CA VAL A 197 3.35 -11.99 17.58
C VAL A 197 1.81 -11.95 17.50
N PRO A 198 1.24 -11.19 16.55
CA PRO A 198 -0.20 -11.02 16.46
C PRO A 198 -0.92 -12.31 16.11
N THR A 199 -2.15 -12.43 16.59
CA THR A 199 -3.11 -13.46 16.17
C THR A 199 -4.39 -12.84 15.60
N THR A 200 -4.30 -11.56 15.22
CA THR A 200 -5.40 -10.81 14.62
C THR A 200 -5.76 -11.40 13.27
N ARG A 201 -6.99 -11.14 12.81
CA ARG A 201 -7.44 -11.62 11.51
C ARG A 201 -6.64 -10.96 10.37
N THR A 202 -6.42 -9.66 10.48
CA THR A 202 -5.60 -8.84 9.58
C THR A 202 -4.21 -9.45 9.33
N TYR A 203 -3.46 -9.74 10.40
CA TYR A 203 -2.12 -10.33 10.26
C TYR A 203 -2.16 -11.72 9.62
N LEU A 204 -3.14 -12.55 9.99
CA LEU A 204 -3.28 -13.89 9.39
C LEU A 204 -3.70 -13.84 7.91
N ASP A 205 -4.54 -12.89 7.53
CA ASP A 205 -4.98 -12.71 6.14
C ASP A 205 -3.82 -12.27 5.24
N LEU A 206 -2.95 -11.37 5.72
CA LEU A 206 -1.70 -11.03 5.03
C LEU A 206 -0.81 -12.27 4.80
N LEU A 207 -0.58 -13.08 5.84
CA LEU A 207 0.26 -14.28 5.74
C LEU A 207 -0.34 -15.33 4.79
N ASP A 208 -1.65 -15.54 4.86
CA ASP A 208 -2.39 -16.44 3.97
C ASP A 208 -2.28 -15.93 2.51
N ALA A 209 -2.50 -14.64 2.26
CA ALA A 209 -2.38 -14.03 0.92
C ALA A 209 -0.96 -14.12 0.35
N ALA A 210 0.08 -13.89 1.17
CA ALA A 210 1.47 -14.07 0.76
C ALA A 210 1.78 -15.53 0.37
N GLU A 211 1.26 -16.51 1.12
CA GLU A 211 1.39 -17.93 0.78
C GLU A 211 0.64 -18.28 -0.52
N GLU A 212 -0.60 -17.79 -0.69
CA GLU A 212 -1.45 -18.09 -1.84
C GLU A 212 -0.91 -17.50 -3.15
N THR A 213 -0.34 -16.30 -3.09
CA THR A 213 0.27 -15.59 -4.22
C THR A 213 1.70 -16.06 -4.50
N GLY A 214 2.33 -16.73 -3.53
CA GLY A 214 3.73 -17.15 -3.62
C GLY A 214 4.71 -16.00 -3.45
N THR A 215 4.29 -14.90 -2.83
CA THR A 215 5.12 -13.73 -2.54
C THR A 215 6.18 -14.09 -1.50
N GLU A 216 7.45 -13.81 -1.82
CA GLU A 216 8.55 -14.11 -0.89
C GLU A 216 8.53 -13.14 0.29
N MET A 217 8.22 -13.64 1.48
CA MET A 217 8.32 -12.89 2.73
C MET A 217 9.74 -12.95 3.32
N PHE A 218 10.22 -11.82 3.82
CA PHE A 218 11.45 -11.73 4.60
C PHE A 218 11.35 -10.63 5.66
N TYR A 219 12.21 -10.69 6.67
CA TYR A 219 12.25 -9.67 7.71
C TYR A 219 13.33 -8.62 7.43
N GLY A 220 13.02 -7.37 7.74
CA GLY A 220 13.98 -6.27 7.74
C GLY A 220 14.71 -6.15 9.07
N TYR A 221 16.02 -5.89 9.05
CA TYR A 221 16.81 -5.60 10.24
C TYR A 221 17.64 -4.32 10.06
N PRO A 222 17.97 -3.60 11.15
CA PRO A 222 18.82 -2.43 11.08
C PRO A 222 20.12 -2.66 10.30
N GLY A 223 20.35 -1.81 9.29
CA GLY A 223 21.48 -1.87 8.37
C GLY A 223 21.26 -2.71 7.10
N ASP A 224 20.12 -3.40 6.96
CA ASP A 224 19.72 -4.00 5.69
C ASP A 224 19.47 -2.91 4.64
N GLN A 225 19.93 -3.16 3.42
CA GLN A 225 19.86 -2.22 2.30
C GLN A 225 19.31 -2.88 1.05
N VAL A 226 18.42 -2.16 0.36
CA VAL A 226 17.87 -2.54 -0.94
C VAL A 226 18.09 -1.37 -1.91
N SER A 227 18.84 -1.61 -2.99
CA SER A 227 18.92 -0.66 -4.11
C SER A 227 17.68 -0.81 -4.97
N ILE A 228 16.86 0.23 -5.05
CA ILE A 228 15.54 0.22 -5.68
C ILE A 228 15.11 1.65 -6.03
N CYS A 229 14.26 1.80 -7.05
CA CYS A 229 13.75 3.08 -7.54
C CYS A 229 14.86 4.07 -7.96
N GLY A 230 16.06 3.57 -8.26
CA GLY A 230 17.27 4.38 -8.50
C GLY A 230 17.94 4.96 -7.24
N GLY A 231 17.41 4.67 -6.05
CA GLY A 231 17.93 5.07 -4.75
C GLY A 231 18.37 3.87 -3.89
N THR A 232 18.52 4.11 -2.59
CA THR A 232 18.80 3.07 -1.59
C THR A 232 17.82 3.19 -0.43
N LEU A 233 17.07 2.12 -0.21
CA LEU A 233 16.25 1.92 0.98
C LEU A 233 17.09 1.24 2.06
N THR A 234 17.16 1.82 3.25
CA THR A 234 17.89 1.30 4.42
C THR A 234 16.94 1.15 5.60
N VAL A 235 16.91 -0.05 6.21
CA VAL A 235 16.18 -0.27 7.47
C VAL A 235 17.02 0.26 8.62
N LEU A 236 16.44 1.09 9.48
CA LEU A 236 17.08 1.71 10.65
C LEU A 236 16.58 1.13 11.98
N GLY A 237 15.29 0.79 12.05
CA GLY A 237 14.63 0.23 13.24
C GLY A 237 13.68 -0.94 12.89
N PRO A 238 13.17 -1.66 13.89
CA PRO A 238 13.41 -1.46 15.32
C PRO A 238 14.84 -1.86 15.75
N VAL A 239 15.43 -1.15 16.71
CA VAL A 239 16.83 -1.37 17.14
C VAL A 239 16.98 -2.39 18.29
N GLU A 240 15.87 -2.72 18.93
CA GLU A 240 15.74 -3.79 19.92
C GLU A 240 14.32 -4.41 19.88
N ASP A 241 14.06 -5.39 20.76
CA ASP A 241 12.75 -6.02 20.90
C ASP A 241 11.90 -5.19 21.88
N TYR A 242 10.69 -4.80 21.48
CA TYR A 242 9.74 -4.05 22.29
C TYR A 242 8.52 -4.90 22.68
N ASP A 243 7.73 -4.39 23.63
CA ASP A 243 6.48 -5.03 24.08
C ASP A 243 5.24 -4.39 23.43
N ASP A 244 5.40 -3.30 22.68
CA ASP A 244 4.36 -2.62 21.90
C ASP A 244 4.58 -2.87 20.40
N LEU A 245 3.50 -3.05 19.65
CA LEU A 245 3.58 -3.31 18.20
C LEU A 245 3.96 -2.06 17.40
N ASN A 246 3.64 -0.87 17.91
CA ASN A 246 4.01 0.40 17.29
C ASN A 246 5.53 0.57 17.28
N ASP A 247 6.18 0.28 18.41
CA ASP A 247 7.64 0.35 18.57
C ASP A 247 8.38 -0.75 17.76
N GLU A 248 7.67 -1.78 17.30
CA GLU A 248 8.18 -2.77 16.34
C GLU A 248 8.12 -2.31 14.88
N SER A 249 7.74 -1.05 14.62
CA SER A 249 7.70 -0.48 13.27
C SER A 249 9.07 -0.55 12.58
N LEU A 250 9.08 -1.03 11.34
CA LEU A 250 10.21 -0.83 10.45
C LEU A 250 10.39 0.67 10.18
N VAL A 251 11.42 1.26 10.76
CA VAL A 251 11.86 2.61 10.41
C VAL A 251 12.77 2.53 9.20
N ILE A 252 12.39 3.21 8.12
CA ILE A 252 13.02 3.10 6.82
C ILE A 252 13.48 4.46 6.33
N ARG A 253 14.76 4.54 5.93
CA ARG A 253 15.31 5.68 5.21
C ARG A 253 15.42 5.35 3.73
N PHE A 254 15.02 6.27 2.87
CA PHE A 254 15.25 6.18 1.43
C PHE A 254 16.09 7.37 0.95
N ASP A 255 17.25 7.08 0.37
CA ASP A 255 18.15 8.08 -0.19
C ASP A 255 18.14 8.02 -1.73
N TYR A 256 17.94 9.17 -2.36
CA TYR A 256 17.97 9.35 -3.81
C TYR A 256 18.83 10.57 -4.18
N GLY A 257 20.08 10.32 -4.60
CA GLY A 257 21.02 11.41 -4.87
C GLY A 257 21.32 12.24 -3.62
N GLU A 258 21.05 13.54 -3.65
CA GLU A 258 21.13 14.45 -2.50
C GLU A 258 19.82 14.56 -1.71
N SER A 259 18.79 13.77 -2.07
CA SER A 259 17.48 13.78 -1.43
C SER A 259 17.29 12.61 -0.47
N SER A 260 16.59 12.85 0.65
CA SER A 260 16.40 11.87 1.71
C SER A 260 14.98 11.88 2.32
N PHE A 261 14.44 10.68 2.54
CA PHE A 261 13.11 10.45 3.10
C PHE A 261 13.22 9.52 4.32
N LEU A 262 12.44 9.78 5.36
CA LEU A 262 12.32 8.92 6.54
C LEU A 262 10.86 8.50 6.76
N PHE A 263 10.64 7.19 6.83
CA PHE A 263 9.35 6.56 7.11
C PHE A 263 9.42 5.85 8.45
N THR A 264 8.64 6.29 9.43
CA THR A 264 8.77 5.81 10.82
C THR A 264 7.70 4.79 11.22
N GLY A 265 6.69 4.56 10.36
CA GLY A 265 5.47 3.88 10.79
C GLY A 265 4.93 4.56 12.04
N ASP A 266 4.68 3.77 13.09
CA ASP A 266 4.11 4.23 14.35
C ASP A 266 5.11 4.23 15.51
N GLU A 267 6.42 4.23 15.22
CA GLU A 267 7.48 4.31 16.24
C GLU A 267 7.19 5.41 17.29
N GLU A 268 7.10 5.04 18.57
CA GLU A 268 6.82 5.97 19.65
C GLU A 268 8.10 6.51 20.30
N SER A 269 7.96 7.55 21.12
CA SER A 269 9.07 8.32 21.70
C SER A 269 10.13 7.48 22.44
N GLY A 270 9.74 6.31 22.97
CA GLY A 270 10.68 5.37 23.60
C GLY A 270 11.63 4.78 22.58
N ALA A 271 11.08 4.17 21.52
CA ALA A 271 11.86 3.61 20.42
C ALA A 271 12.63 4.71 19.65
N GLU A 272 12.07 5.92 19.52
CA GLU A 272 12.80 7.07 18.96
C GLU A 272 14.08 7.39 19.76
N GLU A 273 14.03 7.35 21.10
CA GLU A 273 15.20 7.59 21.97
C GLU A 273 16.28 6.52 21.73
N ASP A 274 15.87 5.26 21.62
CA ASP A 274 16.77 4.14 21.39
C ASP A 274 17.37 4.18 19.97
N LEU A 275 16.58 4.57 18.96
CA LEU A 275 17.05 4.80 17.60
C LEU A 275 18.08 5.93 17.55
N LEU A 276 17.84 7.05 18.24
CA LEU A 276 18.83 8.13 18.41
C LEU A 276 20.11 7.64 19.09
N ALA A 277 19.98 6.84 20.15
CA ALA A 277 21.10 6.30 20.90
C ALA A 277 21.93 5.28 20.10
N SER A 278 21.32 4.61 19.11
CA SER A 278 21.99 3.67 18.22
C SER A 278 23.06 4.33 17.33
N GLY A 279 22.92 5.64 17.06
CA GLY A 279 23.78 6.39 16.16
C GLY A 279 23.47 6.16 14.67
N ALA A 280 22.30 5.62 14.35
CA ALA A 280 21.77 5.58 12.99
C ALA A 280 21.67 6.99 12.38
N ASP A 281 21.89 7.11 11.07
CA ASP A 281 21.71 8.37 10.35
C ASP A 281 20.23 8.56 10.02
N ILE A 282 19.50 9.28 10.88
CA ILE A 282 18.08 9.57 10.74
C ILE A 282 17.80 10.95 10.09
N GLY A 283 18.84 11.72 9.74
CA GLY A 283 18.65 13.05 9.17
C GLY A 283 18.03 12.97 7.78
N ALA A 284 16.84 13.54 7.59
CA ALA A 284 16.09 13.42 6.34
C ALA A 284 15.39 14.73 5.96
N ASP A 285 15.29 14.99 4.67
CA ASP A 285 14.62 16.19 4.14
C ASP A 285 13.10 16.08 4.24
N VAL A 286 12.57 14.89 4.02
CA VAL A 286 11.14 14.58 4.11
C VAL A 286 10.88 13.53 5.17
N LEU A 287 9.96 13.81 6.09
CA LEU A 287 9.54 12.93 7.16
C LEU A 287 8.08 12.51 6.98
N LYS A 288 7.81 11.21 6.96
CA LYS A 288 6.50 10.69 7.37
C LYS A 288 6.41 10.80 8.89
N VAL A 289 5.49 11.62 9.38
CA VAL A 289 5.30 11.83 10.82
C VAL A 289 4.76 10.54 11.45
N GLY A 290 5.38 10.15 12.56
CA GLY A 290 5.08 8.91 13.25
C GLY A 290 3.65 8.87 13.80
N HIS A 291 3.04 7.68 13.74
CA HIS A 291 1.79 7.35 14.41
C HIS A 291 0.67 8.33 14.09
N HIS A 292 0.58 8.70 12.81
CA HIS A 292 -0.40 9.63 12.25
C HIS A 292 -0.44 11.02 12.93
N GLY A 293 0.62 11.39 13.68
CA GLY A 293 0.64 12.59 14.51
C GLY A 293 0.08 12.41 15.93
N SER A 294 0.16 11.20 16.49
CA SER A 294 -0.05 10.92 17.91
C SER A 294 0.94 11.70 18.80
N ASP A 295 0.50 12.15 19.99
CA ASP A 295 1.37 12.82 20.95
C ASP A 295 2.40 11.87 21.62
N THR A 296 2.23 10.55 21.42
CA THR A 296 3.19 9.51 21.83
C THR A 296 4.43 9.45 20.94
N SER A 297 4.39 10.06 19.76
CA SER A 297 5.47 10.02 18.75
C SER A 297 5.94 11.44 18.40
N SER A 298 6.95 11.51 17.53
CA SER A 298 7.56 12.74 17.07
C SER A 298 8.00 13.63 18.23
N SER A 299 8.86 13.08 19.10
CA SER A 299 9.46 13.82 20.22
C SER A 299 10.28 15.01 19.72
N GLU A 300 10.47 16.02 20.58
CA GLU A 300 11.22 17.22 20.22
C GLU A 300 12.69 16.90 19.90
N GLU A 301 13.29 15.98 20.65
CA GLU A 301 14.65 15.48 20.41
C GLU A 301 14.76 14.76 19.07
N PHE A 302 13.81 13.89 18.75
CA PHE A 302 13.75 13.18 17.47
C PHE A 302 13.61 14.13 16.29
N LEU A 303 12.60 15.02 16.30
CA LEU A 303 12.37 15.96 15.21
C LEU A 303 13.55 16.90 14.97
N ARG A 304 14.27 17.32 16.02
CA ARG A 304 15.48 18.12 15.88
C ARG A 304 16.65 17.36 15.25
N ALA A 305 16.72 16.05 15.48
CA ALA A 305 17.77 15.20 14.94
C ALA A 305 17.48 14.79 13.49
N VAL A 306 16.22 14.54 13.14
CA VAL A 306 15.77 14.35 11.76
C VAL A 306 15.98 15.64 10.96
N GLY A 307 15.56 16.78 11.51
CA GLY A 307 15.67 18.10 10.87
C GLY A 307 14.94 18.23 9.53
N PRO A 308 13.66 17.81 9.42
CA PRO A 308 12.97 17.77 8.13
C PRO A 308 12.61 19.15 7.59
N GLU A 309 12.71 19.31 6.27
CA GLU A 309 12.16 20.46 5.55
C GLU A 309 10.66 20.28 5.28
N ILE A 310 10.24 19.04 5.02
CA ILE A 310 8.85 18.65 4.75
C ILE A 310 8.44 17.56 5.74
N ALA A 311 7.27 17.71 6.36
CA ALA A 311 6.66 16.70 7.21
C ALA A 311 5.27 16.35 6.68
N VAL A 312 5.02 15.08 6.38
CA VAL A 312 3.73 14.59 5.89
C VAL A 312 3.06 13.76 6.98
N ILE A 313 1.83 14.11 7.32
CA ILE A 313 1.00 13.39 8.28
C ILE A 313 -0.08 12.64 7.51
N GLU A 314 -0.04 11.31 7.53
CA GLU A 314 -1.12 10.49 7.00
C GLU A 314 -2.12 10.22 8.13
N CYS A 315 -3.28 10.85 8.06
CA CYS A 315 -4.37 10.73 9.02
C CYS A 315 -5.71 10.95 8.33
N GLY A 316 -6.80 10.40 8.88
CA GLY A 316 -8.13 10.53 8.30
C GLY A 316 -8.91 11.75 8.78
N GLU A 317 -9.72 12.36 7.91
CA GLU A 317 -10.63 13.43 8.31
C GLU A 317 -11.60 12.92 9.40
N GLY A 318 -11.66 13.64 10.52
CA GLY A 318 -12.57 13.30 11.61
C GLY A 318 -12.26 11.96 12.29
N ASN A 319 -11.03 11.44 12.19
CA ASN A 319 -10.61 10.23 12.90
C ASN A 319 -10.92 10.29 14.41
N ASP A 320 -11.24 9.14 14.99
CA ASP A 320 -11.68 9.05 16.39
C ASP A 320 -10.54 9.28 17.41
N TYR A 321 -9.28 9.26 16.96
CA TYR A 321 -8.10 9.45 17.81
C TYR A 321 -7.83 10.93 18.09
N GLY A 322 -8.36 11.83 17.27
CA GLY A 322 -8.05 13.26 17.35
C GLY A 322 -6.69 13.60 16.72
N HIS A 323 -6.17 12.73 15.87
CA HIS A 323 -4.93 12.93 15.14
C HIS A 323 -5.08 13.98 14.01
N PRO A 324 -4.04 14.76 13.72
CA PRO A 324 -2.83 14.92 14.54
C PRO A 324 -3.10 15.75 15.80
N HIS A 325 -2.41 15.42 16.89
CA HIS A 325 -2.46 16.20 18.13
C HIS A 325 -1.79 17.58 17.94
N LEU A 326 -2.32 18.59 18.64
CA LEU A 326 -1.83 19.96 18.53
C LEU A 326 -0.36 20.07 18.96
N GLU A 327 0.03 19.33 19.98
CA GLU A 327 1.40 19.28 20.51
C GLU A 327 2.40 18.83 19.45
N VAL A 328 2.02 17.90 18.56
CA VAL A 328 2.88 17.43 17.47
C VAL A 328 3.04 18.51 16.40
N LEU A 329 1.95 19.19 16.04
CA LEU A 329 1.99 20.33 15.11
C LEU A 329 2.88 21.46 15.64
N GLU A 330 2.82 21.75 16.94
CA GLU A 330 3.69 22.76 17.59
C GLU A 330 5.17 22.35 17.55
N ARG A 331 5.49 21.06 17.72
CA ARG A 331 6.88 20.57 17.61
C ARG A 331 7.40 20.63 16.17
N LEU A 332 6.57 20.29 15.19
CA LEU A 332 6.91 20.38 13.76
C LEU A 332 7.15 21.86 13.34
N GLU A 333 6.31 22.78 13.81
CA GLU A 333 6.53 24.22 13.61
C GLU A 333 7.84 24.69 14.26
N ALA A 334 8.17 24.18 15.46
CA ALA A 334 9.40 24.54 16.17
C ALA A 334 10.68 24.13 15.43
N VAL A 335 10.64 23.08 14.61
CA VAL A 335 11.75 22.68 13.71
C VAL A 335 11.63 23.27 12.31
N SER A 336 10.65 24.14 12.07
CA SER A 336 10.41 24.84 10.79
C SER A 336 10.07 23.92 9.61
N ALA A 337 9.49 22.75 9.89
CA ALA A 337 9.02 21.84 8.84
C ALA A 337 7.76 22.38 8.15
N ALA A 338 7.69 22.29 6.83
CA ALA A 338 6.45 22.49 6.08
C ALA A 338 5.55 21.26 6.27
N VAL A 339 4.39 21.46 6.91
CA VAL A 339 3.46 20.37 7.25
C VAL A 339 2.41 20.20 6.16
N TYR A 340 2.27 18.96 5.67
CA TYR A 340 1.17 18.51 4.81
C TYR A 340 0.39 17.41 5.51
N ARG A 341 -0.93 17.35 5.30
CA ARG A 341 -1.80 16.37 5.95
C ARG A 341 -2.76 15.74 4.96
N THR A 342 -2.87 14.42 4.94
CA THR A 342 -3.78 13.76 3.99
C THR A 342 -5.25 14.12 4.20
N ASP A 343 -5.67 14.39 5.44
CA ASP A 343 -7.04 14.81 5.72
C ASP A 343 -7.42 16.21 5.23
N LEU A 344 -6.42 17.04 4.86
CA LEU A 344 -6.65 18.41 4.35
C LEU A 344 -6.20 18.57 2.89
N ASP A 345 -5.08 17.91 2.56
CA ASP A 345 -4.35 18.06 1.31
C ASP A 345 -4.50 16.83 0.40
N GLY A 346 -5.38 15.88 0.75
CA GLY A 346 -5.54 14.63 0.01
C GLY A 346 -4.21 13.87 -0.11
N SER A 347 -4.05 13.13 -1.21
CA SER A 347 -2.76 12.48 -1.47
C SER A 347 -1.67 13.53 -1.72
N VAL A 348 -0.54 13.40 -1.04
CA VAL A 348 0.63 14.29 -1.16
C VAL A 348 1.71 13.58 -1.96
N VAL A 349 2.19 14.20 -3.04
CA VAL A 349 3.27 13.63 -3.86
C VAL A 349 4.48 14.55 -3.84
N VAL A 350 5.59 14.02 -3.35
CA VAL A 350 6.90 14.68 -3.37
C VAL A 350 7.72 14.09 -4.51
N THR A 351 8.05 14.94 -5.49
CA THR A 351 8.93 14.59 -6.61
C THR A 351 10.33 15.13 -6.33
N ALA A 352 11.34 14.27 -6.37
CA ALA A 352 12.74 14.64 -6.17
C ALA A 352 13.57 14.37 -7.42
N ASP A 353 14.42 15.33 -7.81
CA ASP A 353 15.29 15.25 -8.98
C ASP A 353 16.70 14.70 -8.67
N GLY A 354 16.95 14.34 -7.41
CA GLY A 354 18.21 13.80 -6.92
C GLY A 354 19.32 14.84 -6.70
N SER A 355 19.03 16.14 -6.85
CA SER A 355 19.94 17.26 -6.57
C SER A 355 19.56 18.06 -5.32
N GLY A 356 18.71 17.48 -4.46
CA GLY A 356 18.19 18.12 -3.25
C GLY A 356 17.03 19.08 -3.52
N ASN A 357 16.51 19.14 -4.76
CA ASN A 357 15.30 19.90 -5.05
C ASN A 357 14.06 19.00 -4.99
N TYR A 358 12.98 19.57 -4.46
CA TYR A 358 11.69 18.93 -4.31
C TYR A 358 10.59 19.76 -4.98
N ASP A 359 9.66 19.08 -5.63
CA ASP A 359 8.34 19.62 -5.99
C ASP A 359 7.28 18.86 -5.20
N VAL A 360 6.39 19.58 -4.52
CA VAL A 360 5.30 18.98 -3.75
C VAL A 360 3.98 19.32 -4.43
N SER A 361 3.20 18.28 -4.72
CA SER A 361 1.86 18.41 -5.27
C SER A 361 0.85 17.70 -4.37
N THR A 362 -0.38 18.19 -4.37
CA THR A 362 -1.47 17.69 -3.52
C THR A 362 -2.71 17.49 -4.39
N ALA A 363 -3.54 16.51 -4.06
CA ALA A 363 -4.90 16.40 -4.59
C ALA A 363 -5.85 17.24 -3.71
N GLU A 364 -6.95 17.80 -4.24
CA GLU A 364 -7.97 18.33 -3.31
C GLU A 364 -8.51 17.15 -2.48
N GLY A 365 -8.53 17.26 -1.15
CA GLY A 365 -8.85 16.15 -0.23
C GLY A 365 -10.25 15.56 -0.39
N ARG A 366 -10.48 14.38 0.23
CA ARG A 366 -11.76 13.65 0.16
C ARG A 366 -12.97 14.57 0.51
N PRO A 367 -14.03 14.60 -0.31
CA PRO A 367 -15.18 15.50 -0.13
C PRO A 367 -16.20 15.14 0.95
#